data_AF-A0A7C1CP52-F1
#
_entry.id   AF-A0A7C1CP52-F1
#
_cell.length_a   1.000
_cell.length_b   1.000
_cell.length_c   1.000
_cell.angle_alpha   90.00
_cell.angle_beta   90.00
_cell.angle_gamma   90.00
#
_symmetry.space_group_name_H-M   'P 1'
#
loop_
_entity.id
_entity.type
_entity.pdbx_description
1 polymer ?
#
loop_
_entity_poly.entity_id
_entity_poly.type
_entity_poly.pdbx_seq_one_letter_code
_entity_poly.pdbx_strand_id
1 'polypeptide(L)'
;MFMRRKQKQIAALLDAERQYAPSDASALETSELQAYRDALLRLREGAQAAAARAPEISDGQFGAFMTGIREGIEAPAPRRAAGLLATASLAAAALVLVMSLLIIFSRPNEPVRATEVESAHTELDGAAVDCYDTTEGTTTVWVTMPENDLW
;
A
#
# COMPACT_ATOMS: atom_id res chain seq x y z
N MET A 1 7.59 -16.86 -2.20
CA MET A 1 8.06 -17.83 -1.18
C MET A 1 9.50 -17.58 -0.74
N PHE A 2 10.43 -17.26 -1.65
CA PHE A 2 11.86 -16.99 -1.34
C PHE A 2 12.10 -15.84 -0.35
N MET A 3 11.36 -14.74 -0.44
CA MET A 3 11.58 -13.57 0.41
C MET A 3 11.32 -13.83 1.89
N ARG A 4 10.29 -14.64 2.19
CA ARG A 4 9.97 -15.07 3.55
C ARG A 4 11.07 -15.93 4.17
N ARG A 5 11.79 -16.71 3.35
CA ARG A 5 12.94 -17.51 3.81
C ARG A 5 14.12 -16.59 4.15
N LYS A 6 14.43 -15.60 3.31
CA LYS A 6 15.50 -14.62 3.56
C LYS A 6 15.24 -13.77 4.81
N GLN A 7 13.99 -13.33 5.02
CA GLN A 7 13.59 -12.62 6.25
C GLN A 7 13.84 -13.48 7.50
N LYS A 8 13.50 -14.77 7.46
CA LYS A 8 13.80 -15.70 8.57
C LYS A 8 15.30 -15.84 8.83
N GLN A 9 16.11 -15.86 7.78
CA GLN A 9 17.57 -15.92 7.92
C GLN A 9 18.14 -14.66 8.58
N ILE A 10 17.59 -13.48 8.26
CA ILE A 10 17.97 -12.22 8.90
C ILE A 10 17.60 -12.22 10.39
N ALA A 11 16.38 -12.66 10.72
CA ALA A 11 15.95 -12.77 12.12
C ALA A 11 16.86 -13.73 12.90
N ALA A 12 17.12 -14.93 12.37
CA ALA A 12 18.00 -15.91 12.99
C ALA A 12 19.44 -15.38 13.16
N LEU A 13 19.95 -14.62 12.19
CA LEU A 13 21.27 -14.01 12.27
C LEU A 13 21.32 -12.93 13.39
N LEU A 14 20.26 -12.14 13.55
CA LEU A 14 20.11 -11.20 14.65
C LEU A 14 19.99 -11.88 16.03
N ASP A 15 19.45 -13.09 16.07
CA ASP A 15 19.33 -13.93 17.28
C ASP A 15 20.58 -14.81 17.52
N ALA A 16 21.64 -14.63 16.73
CA ALA A 16 22.88 -15.40 16.78
C ALA A 16 22.71 -16.92 16.51
N GLU A 17 21.60 -17.32 15.89
CA GLU A 17 21.32 -18.69 15.48
C GLU A 17 22.09 -19.06 14.21
N ARG A 18 23.31 -19.58 14.39
CA ARG A 18 24.21 -19.95 13.28
C ARG A 18 23.65 -21.02 12.35
N GLN A 19 22.71 -21.84 12.82
CA GLN A 19 22.12 -22.95 12.05
C GLN A 19 21.28 -22.48 10.85
N TYR A 20 20.82 -21.22 10.85
CA TYR A 20 20.01 -20.66 9.78
C TYR A 20 20.71 -19.52 9.03
N ALA A 21 21.97 -19.24 9.36
CA ALA A 21 22.76 -18.25 8.64
C ALA A 21 22.92 -18.68 7.16
N PRO A 22 22.73 -17.77 6.20
CA PRO A 22 22.98 -18.12 4.80
C PRO A 22 24.47 -18.40 4.59
N SER A 23 24.77 -19.31 3.67
CA SER A 23 26.15 -19.62 3.26
C SER A 23 26.84 -18.44 2.57
N ASP A 24 26.07 -17.49 2.04
CA ASP A 24 26.54 -16.26 1.40
C ASP A 24 25.75 -15.06 1.95
N ALA A 25 26.46 -14.11 2.58
CA ALA A 25 25.88 -12.92 3.18
C ALA A 25 25.40 -11.90 2.14
N SER A 26 25.99 -11.90 0.93
CA SER A 26 25.63 -10.97 -0.15
C SER A 26 24.18 -11.17 -0.63
N ALA A 27 23.63 -12.38 -0.44
CA ALA A 27 22.26 -12.71 -0.80
C ALA A 27 21.19 -11.99 0.06
N LEU A 28 21.60 -11.33 1.16
CA LEU A 28 20.76 -10.58 2.08
C LEU A 28 20.88 -9.05 1.93
N GLU A 29 21.69 -8.54 1.00
CA GLU A 29 21.97 -7.09 0.87
C GLU A 29 20.97 -6.31 0.01
N THR A 30 19.82 -6.89 -0.34
CA THR A 30 18.76 -6.17 -1.06
C THR A 30 18.17 -5.06 -0.16
N SER A 31 17.81 -3.90 -0.72
CA SER A 31 17.31 -2.76 0.08
C SER A 31 16.09 -3.10 0.94
N GLU A 32 15.17 -3.94 0.44
CA GLU A 32 14.00 -4.42 1.21
C GLU A 32 14.40 -5.25 2.44
N LEU A 33 15.45 -6.05 2.32
CA LEU A 33 15.96 -6.91 3.39
C LEU A 33 16.76 -6.11 4.41
N GLN A 34 17.48 -5.07 3.97
CA GLN A 34 18.11 -4.08 4.84
C GLN A 34 17.05 -3.30 5.64
N ALA A 35 15.99 -2.81 4.99
CA ALA A 35 14.89 -2.14 5.67
C ALA A 35 14.21 -3.05 6.71
N TYR A 36 14.02 -4.33 6.39
CA TYR A 36 13.50 -5.32 7.34
C TYR A 36 14.43 -5.54 8.54
N ARG A 37 15.75 -5.66 8.29
CA ARG A 37 16.76 -5.77 9.35
C ARG A 37 16.74 -4.55 10.28
N ASP A 38 16.70 -3.35 9.72
CA ASP A 38 16.68 -2.10 10.49
C ASP A 38 15.40 -1.98 11.33
N ALA A 39 14.25 -2.40 10.78
CA ALA A 39 13.00 -2.46 11.53
C ALA A 39 13.10 -3.41 12.74
N LEU A 40 13.72 -4.58 12.57
CA LEU A 40 13.94 -5.53 13.67
C LEU A 40 14.88 -4.96 14.74
N LEU A 41 15.96 -4.28 14.33
CA LEU A 41 16.89 -3.64 15.26
C LEU A 41 16.20 -2.54 16.08
N ARG A 42 15.43 -1.67 15.43
CA ARG A 42 14.64 -0.63 16.13
C ARG A 42 13.65 -1.23 17.12
N LEU A 43 13.00 -2.33 16.75
CA LEU A 43 12.06 -3.01 17.65
C LEU A 43 12.78 -3.60 18.87
N ARG A 44 13.96 -4.18 18.68
CA ARG A 44 14.80 -4.71 19.78
C ARG A 44 15.30 -3.59 20.69
N GLU A 45 15.80 -2.50 20.13
CA GLU A 45 16.24 -1.32 20.90
C GLU A 45 15.07 -0.75 21.72
N GLY A 46 13.88 -0.61 21.12
CA GLY A 46 12.68 -0.18 21.82
C GLY A 46 12.29 -1.13 22.95
N ALA A 47 12.34 -2.45 22.71
CA ALA A 47 12.04 -3.45 23.74
C ALA A 47 13.06 -3.42 24.89
N GLN A 48 14.35 -3.26 24.59
CA GLN A 48 15.39 -3.14 25.61
C GLN A 48 15.27 -1.85 26.41
N ALA A 49 14.97 -0.72 25.76
CA ALA A 49 14.73 0.55 26.45
C ALA A 49 13.49 0.48 27.36
N ALA A 50 12.45 -0.23 26.94
CA ALA A 50 11.28 -0.49 27.78
C ALA A 50 11.62 -1.42 28.95
N ALA A 51 12.38 -2.49 28.71
CA ALA A 51 12.81 -3.43 29.74
C ALA A 51 13.72 -2.76 30.79
N ALA A 52 14.64 -1.89 30.36
CA ALA A 52 15.53 -1.14 31.27
C ALA A 52 14.76 -0.14 32.17
N ARG A 53 13.56 0.28 31.76
CA ARG A 53 12.67 1.13 32.55
C ARG A 53 11.64 0.33 33.34
N ALA A 54 11.56 -0.98 33.13
CA ALA A 54 10.61 -1.82 33.82
C ALA A 54 11.08 -2.02 35.26
N PRO A 55 10.22 -1.78 36.27
CA PRO A 55 10.57 -2.08 37.65
C PRO A 55 10.78 -3.59 37.81
N GLU A 56 11.89 -3.98 38.44
CA GLU A 56 12.12 -5.37 38.80
C GLU A 56 11.11 -5.81 39.86
N ILE A 57 10.44 -6.93 39.61
CA ILE A 57 9.45 -7.49 40.53
C ILE A 57 10.21 -8.34 41.54
N SER A 58 10.25 -7.88 42.79
CA SER A 58 10.84 -8.67 43.88
C SER A 58 10.00 -9.91 44.20
N ASP A 59 10.61 -10.94 44.79
CA ASP A 59 9.92 -12.19 45.15
C ASP A 59 8.67 -11.97 46.03
N GLY A 60 8.68 -10.94 46.89
CA GLY A 60 7.53 -10.56 47.71
C GLY A 60 6.38 -9.92 46.92
N GLN A 61 6.66 -9.32 45.77
CA GLN A 61 5.69 -8.72 44.87
C GLN A 61 5.22 -9.68 43.78
N PHE A 62 5.96 -10.76 43.55
CA PHE A 62 5.67 -11.75 42.51
C PHE A 62 4.29 -12.39 42.69
N GLY A 63 3.91 -12.72 43.92
CA GLY A 63 2.58 -13.28 44.21
C GLY A 63 1.44 -12.33 43.81
N ALA A 64 1.52 -11.06 44.21
CA ALA A 64 0.52 -10.05 43.86
C ALA A 64 0.47 -9.78 42.34
N PHE A 65 1.63 -9.77 41.69
CA PHE A 65 1.74 -9.64 40.23
C PHE A 65 1.07 -10.81 39.49
N MET A 66 1.35 -12.05 39.90
CA MET A 66 0.76 -13.24 39.28
C MET A 66 -0.76 -13.32 39.50
N THR A 67 -1.24 -12.86 40.65
CA THR A 67 -2.68 -12.73 40.92
C THR A 67 -3.31 -11.71 39.97
N GLY A 68 -2.70 -10.55 39.76
CA GLY A 68 -3.19 -9.55 38.81
C GLY A 68 -3.22 -10.05 37.35
N ILE A 69 -2.24 -10.85 36.92
CA ILE A 69 -2.27 -11.50 35.60
C ILE A 69 -3.43 -12.49 35.51
N ARG A 70 -3.62 -13.32 36.53
CA ARG A 70 -4.71 -14.31 36.55
C ARG A 70 -6.08 -13.64 36.50
N GLU A 71 -6.27 -12.60 37.30
CA GLU A 71 -7.48 -11.77 37.26
C GLU A 71 -7.69 -11.11 35.90
N GLY A 72 -6.62 -10.65 35.24
CA GLY A 72 -6.69 -10.06 33.89
C GLY A 72 -7.02 -11.06 32.78
N ILE A 73 -6.60 -12.33 32.92
CA ILE A 73 -6.94 -13.42 31.98
C ILE A 73 -8.38 -13.89 32.19
N GLU A 74 -8.83 -13.95 33.44
CA GLU A 74 -10.19 -14.37 33.80
C GLU A 74 -11.23 -13.25 33.59
N ALA A 75 -10.80 -11.98 33.61
CA ALA A 75 -11.65 -10.86 33.26
C ALA A 75 -12.06 -10.92 31.78
N PRO A 76 -13.35 -10.84 31.43
CA PRO A 76 -13.78 -10.78 30.05
C PRO A 76 -13.14 -9.56 29.37
N ALA A 77 -12.44 -9.80 28.27
CA ALA A 77 -11.69 -8.78 27.55
C ALA A 77 -12.50 -7.48 27.40
N PRO A 78 -11.93 -6.30 27.69
CA PRO A 78 -12.66 -5.04 27.65
C PRO A 78 -13.12 -4.75 26.22
N ARG A 79 -14.39 -5.06 25.93
CA ARG A 79 -15.05 -4.86 24.62
C ARG A 79 -15.04 -3.42 24.13
N ARG A 80 -14.64 -2.46 24.98
CA ARG A 80 -14.62 -1.02 24.67
C ARG A 80 -13.58 -0.64 23.63
N ALA A 81 -12.42 -1.32 23.60
CA ALA A 81 -11.36 -1.02 22.63
C ALA A 81 -11.67 -1.56 21.22
N ALA A 82 -12.41 -2.67 21.13
CA ALA A 82 -12.79 -3.27 19.86
C ALA A 82 -13.70 -2.34 19.03
N GLY A 83 -14.60 -1.61 19.68
CA GLY A 83 -15.48 -0.65 19.00
C GLY A 83 -14.71 0.52 18.38
N LEU A 84 -13.76 1.11 19.12
CA LEU A 84 -12.93 2.22 18.64
C LEU A 84 -11.96 1.79 17.53
N LEU A 85 -11.39 0.59 17.65
CA LEU A 85 -10.52 0.03 16.60
C LEU A 85 -11.30 -0.32 15.33
N ALA A 86 -12.53 -0.81 15.48
CA ALA A 86 -13.40 -1.09 14.34
C ALA A 86 -13.82 0.19 13.61
N THR A 87 -14.18 1.27 14.33
CA THR A 87 -14.51 2.56 13.70
C THR A 87 -13.30 3.21 13.04
N ALA A 88 -12.12 3.12 13.66
CA ALA A 88 -10.87 3.58 13.04
C ALA A 88 -10.55 2.82 11.75
N SER A 89 -10.75 1.49 11.74
CA SER A 89 -10.54 0.65 10.56
C SER A 89 -11.53 0.99 9.44
N LEU A 90 -12.80 1.21 9.79
CA LEU A 90 -13.83 1.62 8.84
C LEU A 90 -13.53 2.99 8.23
N ALA A 91 -13.11 3.96 9.05
CA ALA A 91 -12.74 5.29 8.59
C ALA A 91 -11.53 5.26 7.65
N ALA A 92 -10.51 4.46 7.97
CA ALA A 92 -9.36 4.26 7.11
C ALA A 92 -9.75 3.63 5.76
N ALA A 93 -10.60 2.59 5.77
CA ALA A 93 -11.09 1.97 4.54
C ALA A 93 -11.90 2.94 3.67
N ALA A 94 -12.79 3.74 4.28
CA ALA A 94 -13.56 4.76 3.58
C ALA A 94 -12.64 5.82 2.93
N LEU A 95 -11.58 6.24 3.63
CA LEU A 95 -10.64 7.23 3.13
C LEU A 95 -9.85 6.72 1.92
N VAL A 96 -9.42 5.45 1.93
CA VAL A 96 -8.79 4.80 0.77
C VAL A 96 -9.74 4.74 -0.42
N LEU A 97 -11.02 4.45 -0.19
CA LEU A 97 -12.04 4.38 -1.23
C LEU A 97 -12.29 5.75 -1.87
N VAL A 98 -12.45 6.79 -1.05
CA VAL A 98 -12.60 8.18 -1.53
C VAL A 98 -11.37 8.65 -2.31
N MET A 99 -10.16 8.37 -1.82
CA MET A 99 -8.92 8.66 -2.52
C MET A 99 -8.84 7.96 -3.88
N SER A 100 -9.25 6.68 -3.94
CA SER A 100 -9.27 5.91 -5.18
C SER A 100 -10.26 6.50 -6.19
N LEU A 101 -11.46 6.89 -5.73
CA LEU A 101 -12.46 7.54 -6.57
C LEU A 101 -11.95 8.88 -7.11
N LEU A 102 -11.34 9.71 -6.27
CA LEU A 102 -10.73 10.97 -6.71
C LEU A 102 -9.65 10.73 -7.76
N ILE A 103 -8.78 9.74 -7.58
CA ILE A 103 -7.75 9.42 -8.58
C ILE A 103 -8.38 8.97 -9.92
N ILE A 104 -9.47 8.22 -9.88
CA ILE A 104 -10.14 7.75 -11.11
C ILE A 104 -10.86 8.90 -11.81
N PHE A 105 -11.62 9.72 -11.07
CA PHE A 105 -12.47 10.77 -11.65
C PHE A 105 -11.76 12.10 -11.86
N SER A 106 -10.62 12.34 -11.20
CA SER A 106 -9.81 13.56 -11.37
C SER A 106 -8.63 13.37 -12.33
N ARG A 107 -8.50 12.21 -12.99
CA ARG A 107 -7.59 12.10 -14.13
C ARG A 107 -8.16 12.98 -15.25
N PRO A 108 -7.45 14.04 -15.67
CA PRO A 108 -7.78 14.66 -16.95
C PRO A 108 -7.68 13.57 -18.02
N ASN A 109 -8.54 13.60 -19.03
CA ASN A 109 -8.37 12.74 -20.20
C ASN A 109 -6.94 12.95 -20.69
N GLU A 110 -6.08 11.95 -20.53
CA GLU A 110 -4.76 12.02 -21.13
C GLU A 110 -5.01 12.25 -22.63
N PRO A 111 -4.47 13.33 -23.22
CA PRO A 111 -4.53 13.48 -24.65
C PRO A 111 -3.82 12.26 -25.21
N VAL A 112 -4.60 11.33 -25.75
CA VAL A 112 -4.05 10.22 -26.52
C VAL A 112 -3.29 10.92 -27.63
N ARG A 113 -1.95 10.95 -27.51
CA ARG A 113 -1.08 11.35 -28.61
C ARG A 113 -1.35 10.32 -29.69
N ALA A 114 -2.35 10.62 -30.53
CA ALA A 114 -2.44 10.02 -31.83
C ALA A 114 -1.06 10.24 -32.45
N THR A 115 -0.38 9.13 -32.74
CA THR A 115 0.67 9.06 -33.75
C THR A 115 0.31 10.03 -34.85
N GLU A 116 1.22 10.96 -35.19
CA GLU A 116 1.07 11.93 -36.29
C GLU A 116 0.22 11.33 -37.41
N VAL A 117 -1.00 11.82 -37.55
CA VAL A 117 -1.85 11.45 -38.69
C VAL A 117 -1.33 12.31 -39.83
N GLU A 118 -0.34 11.78 -40.55
CA GLU A 118 0.37 12.48 -41.64
C GLU A 118 -0.60 12.85 -42.79
N SER A 119 -1.67 12.07 -42.95
CA SER A 119 -2.87 12.43 -43.72
C SER A 119 -3.96 11.39 -43.50
N ALA A 120 -5.22 11.82 -43.54
CA ALA A 120 -6.37 10.94 -43.70
C ALA A 120 -7.16 11.45 -44.90
N HIS A 121 -7.25 10.63 -45.95
CA HIS A 121 -8.02 10.93 -47.16
C HIS A 121 -9.25 10.05 -47.17
N THR A 122 -10.43 10.66 -47.32
CA THR A 122 -11.67 9.94 -47.56
C THR A 122 -12.42 10.65 -48.69
N GLU A 123 -12.79 9.92 -49.73
CA GLU A 123 -13.65 10.42 -50.80
C GLU A 123 -15.08 10.10 -50.43
N LEU A 124 -15.75 11.08 -49.82
CA LEU A 124 -17.16 11.00 -49.48
C LEU A 124 -17.91 11.97 -50.38
N ASP A 125 -18.71 11.44 -51.30
CA ASP A 125 -19.56 12.26 -52.17
C ASP A 125 -20.73 12.81 -51.35
N GLY A 126 -21.02 14.10 -51.48
CA GLY A 126 -22.11 14.75 -50.73
C GLY A 126 -21.92 14.94 -49.22
N ALA A 127 -20.76 14.63 -48.63
CA ALA A 127 -20.51 14.87 -47.20
C ALA A 127 -20.07 16.32 -46.91
N ALA A 128 -20.57 16.88 -45.81
CA ALA A 128 -20.08 18.15 -45.26
C ALA A 128 -19.13 17.86 -44.09
N VAL A 129 -17.99 18.56 -44.07
CA VAL A 129 -16.98 18.45 -43.01
C VAL A 129 -16.88 19.76 -42.27
N ASP A 130 -17.16 19.74 -40.97
CA ASP A 130 -17.02 20.88 -40.07
C ASP A 130 -15.87 20.64 -39.11
N CYS A 131 -14.96 21.60 -39.01
CA CYS A 131 -13.82 21.53 -38.09
C CYS A 131 -13.98 22.58 -36.98
N TYR A 132 -13.76 22.16 -35.73
CA TYR A 132 -13.69 23.05 -34.60
C TYR A 132 -12.38 22.86 -33.84
N ASP A 133 -11.55 23.89 -33.81
CA ASP A 133 -10.32 23.92 -33.05
C ASP A 133 -10.58 24.43 -31.64
N THR A 134 -10.22 23.61 -30.65
CA THR A 134 -10.24 24.05 -29.25
C THR A 134 -8.92 24.74 -28.89
N THR A 135 -8.97 25.66 -27.93
CA THR A 135 -7.78 26.32 -27.38
C THR A 135 -6.78 25.36 -26.71
N GLU A 136 -7.18 24.10 -26.51
CA GLU A 136 -6.36 23.02 -25.95
C GLU A 136 -5.55 22.26 -27.03
N GLY A 137 -5.56 22.74 -28.27
CA GLY A 137 -4.81 22.14 -29.38
C GLY A 137 -5.43 20.84 -29.91
N THR A 138 -6.73 20.63 -29.66
CA THR A 138 -7.48 19.50 -30.20
C THR A 138 -8.44 19.99 -31.29
N THR A 139 -8.31 19.44 -32.49
CA THR A 139 -9.24 19.69 -33.59
C THR A 139 -10.31 18.61 -33.60
N THR A 140 -11.56 18.99 -33.37
CA THR A 140 -12.70 18.08 -33.55
C THR A 140 -13.21 18.20 -34.97
N VAL A 141 -13.27 17.09 -35.70
CA VAL A 141 -13.82 17.02 -37.06
C VAL A 141 -15.17 16.32 -37.01
N TRP A 142 -16.21 16.99 -37.47
CA TRP A 142 -17.56 16.44 -37.63
C TRP A 142 -17.80 16.17 -39.11
N VAL A 143 -18.21 14.94 -39.43
CA VAL A 143 -18.59 14.57 -40.80
C VAL A 143 -20.09 14.33 -40.80
N THR A 144 -20.82 15.17 -41.52
CA THR A 144 -22.27 15.04 -41.70
C THR A 144 -22.54 14.47 -43.09
N MET A 145 -23.15 13.29 -43.15
CA MET A 145 -23.62 12.69 -44.40
C MET A 145 -25.15 12.83 -44.52
N PRO A 146 -25.70 13.08 -45.71
CA PRO A 146 -27.13 13.03 -45.93
C PRO A 146 -27.65 11.59 -45.75
N GLU A 147 -28.78 11.44 -45.07
CA GLU A 147 -29.40 10.17 -44.64
C GLU A 147 -29.62 9.13 -45.76
N ASN A 148 -29.52 9.52 -47.03
CA ASN A 148 -29.79 8.67 -48.19
C ASN A 148 -28.60 7.83 -48.68
N ASP A 149 -27.40 7.97 -48.09
CA ASP A 149 -26.17 7.34 -48.59
C ASP A 149 -25.57 6.26 -47.65
N LEU A 150 -26.35 5.80 -46.66
CA LEU A 150 -26.03 4.63 -45.84
C LEU A 150 -26.62 3.37 -46.50
N TRP A 151 -25.93 2.83 -47.51
CA TRP A 151 -26.24 1.54 -48.13
C TRP A 151 -25.04 0.59 -48.10
#